data_AF-W4LDC4-F1
#
_entry.id   AF-W4LDC4-F1
#
_cell.length_a   1.000
_cell.length_b   1.000
_cell.length_c   1.000
_cell.angle_alpha   90.00
_cell.angle_beta   90.00
_cell.angle_gamma   90.00
#
_symmetry.space_group_name_H-M   'P 1'
#
loop_
_entity.id
_entity.type
_entity.pdbx_description
1 polymer ?
#
loop_
_entity_poly.entity_id
_entity_poly.type
_entity_poly.pdbx_seq_one_letter_code
_entity_poly.pdbx_strand_id
1 'polypeptide(L)' 'MTESLADDVLYAKGLALLEDQLGPVPTLRFLALISRQPFDYQRWRQQHFADMSLAEVLTQAQRMSRPSQQQEL' A
#
# COMPACT_ATOMS: atom_id res chain seq x y z
N MET A 1 20.79 19.27 1.64
CA MET A 1 19.54 19.99 1.29
C MET A 1 18.77 19.37 0.11
N THR A 2 19.32 18.38 -0.60
CA THR A 2 18.67 17.66 -1.70
C THR A 2 17.80 16.48 -1.26
N GLU A 3 18.05 15.91 -0.08
CA GLU A 3 17.30 14.75 0.46
C GLU A 3 15.84 15.08 0.80
N SER A 4 15.57 16.23 1.42
CA SER A 4 14.20 16.67 1.74
C SER A 4 13.30 16.77 0.50
N LEU A 5 13.84 17.24 -0.61
CA LEU A 5 13.11 17.35 -1.89
C LEU A 5 12.80 15.96 -2.48
N ALA A 6 13.70 14.98 -2.28
CA ALA A 6 13.45 13.61 -2.71
C ALA A 6 12.37 12.94 -1.84
N ASP A 7 12.41 13.20 -0.53
CA ASP A 7 11.41 12.71 0.42
C ASP A 7 10.03 13.31 0.14
N ASP A 8 9.93 14.62 -0.09
CA ASP A 8 8.68 15.29 -0.46
C ASP A 8 8.06 14.72 -1.75
N VAL A 9 8.90 14.45 -2.76
CA VAL A 9 8.45 13.81 -4.02
C VAL A 9 7.98 12.38 -3.76
N LEU A 10 8.64 11.64 -2.87
CA LEU A 10 8.25 10.29 -2.50
C LEU A 10 6.90 10.29 -1.74
N TYR A 11 6.72 11.22 -0.80
CA TYR A 11 5.46 11.38 -0.08
C TYR A 11 4.32 11.75 -1.01
N ALA A 12 4.53 12.71 -1.92
CA ALA A 12 3.52 13.12 -2.90
C ALA A 12 3.09 11.95 -3.80
N LYS A 13 4.07 11.16 -4.31
CA LYS A 13 3.79 9.98 -5.13
C LYS A 13 3.07 8.89 -4.35
N GLY A 14 3.50 8.62 -3.11
CA GLY A 14 2.89 7.61 -2.25
C GLY A 14 1.46 7.96 -1.88
N LEU A 15 1.20 9.22 -1.52
CA LEU A 15 -0.14 9.70 -1.19
C LEU A 15 -1.07 9.62 -2.40
N ALA A 16 -0.63 10.08 -3.57
CA ALA A 16 -1.41 10.01 -4.80
C ALA A 16 -1.81 8.56 -5.15
N LEU A 17 -0.88 7.60 -5.01
CA LEU A 17 -1.16 6.20 -5.26
C LEU A 17 -2.15 5.60 -4.25
N LEU A 18 -2.01 5.95 -2.96
CA LEU A 18 -2.92 5.49 -1.92
C LEU A 18 -4.34 6.05 -2.13
N GLU A 19 -4.47 7.34 -2.43
CA GLU A 19 -5.76 7.99 -2.67
C GLU A 19 -6.45 7.44 -3.92
N ASP A 20 -5.71 7.19 -5.00
CA ASP A 20 -6.24 6.60 -6.25
C ASP A 20 -6.82 5.19 -6.01
N GLN A 21 -6.16 4.39 -5.16
CA GLN A 21 -6.54 2.99 -4.94
C GLN A 21 -7.54 2.78 -3.80
N LEU A 22 -7.44 3.57 -2.74
CA LEU A 22 -8.23 3.38 -1.51
C LEU A 22 -9.30 4.46 -1.33
N GLY A 23 -9.19 5.59 -2.01
CA GLY A 23 -9.96 6.80 -1.74
C GLY A 23 -9.39 7.63 -0.57
N PRO A 24 -9.87 8.88 -0.38
CA PRO A 24 -9.28 9.82 0.56
C PRO A 24 -9.48 9.41 2.03
N VAL A 25 -10.68 8.95 2.40
CA VAL A 25 -10.99 8.57 3.80
C VAL A 25 -10.22 7.31 4.24
N PRO A 26 -10.19 6.21 3.46
CA PRO A 26 -9.40 5.04 3.82
C PRO A 26 -7.88 5.31 3.82
N THR A 27 -7.38 6.16 2.93
CA THR A 27 -5.97 6.60 2.92
C THR A 27 -5.59 7.31 4.21
N LEU A 28 -6.39 8.29 4.65
CA LEU A 28 -6.14 8.99 5.92
C LEU A 28 -6.17 8.04 7.11
N ARG A 29 -7.10 7.07 7.13
CA ARG A 29 -7.16 6.05 8.17
C ARG A 29 -5.92 5.14 8.17
N PHE A 30 -5.44 4.72 7.00
CA PHE A 30 -4.21 3.95 6.86
C PHE A 30 -3.00 4.71 7.41
N LEU A 31 -2.82 5.98 6.99
CA LEU A 31 -1.75 6.85 7.47
C LEU A 31 -1.82 7.05 9.00
N ALA A 32 -3.02 7.23 9.54
CA ALA A 32 -3.23 7.32 10.99
C ALA A 32 -2.85 6.02 11.73
N LEU A 33 -3.09 4.84 11.15
CA LEU A 33 -2.72 3.57 11.77
C LEU A 33 -1.21 3.36 11.80
N ILE A 34 -0.51 3.63 10.69
CA ILE A 34 0.94 3.46 10.60
C ILE A 34 1.73 4.52 11.39
N SER A 35 1.15 5.69 11.65
CA SER A 35 1.80 6.77 12.42
C SER A 35 1.59 6.63 13.93
N ARG A 36 0.51 6.00 14.38
CA ARG A 36 0.19 5.85 15.81
C ARG A 36 1.04 4.80 16.53
N GLN A 37 1.61 3.86 15.79
CA GLN A 37 2.40 2.75 16.33
C GLN A 37 3.58 2.51 15.40
N PRO A 38 4.77 2.11 15.91
CA PRO A 38 5.86 1.67 15.04
C PRO A 38 5.39 0.46 14.21
N PHE A 39 5.12 0.69 12.93
CA PHE A 39 4.73 -0.36 12.00
C PHE A 39 5.98 -1.06 11.47
N ASP A 40 6.23 -2.26 11.96
CA ASP A 40 7.33 -3.12 11.49
C ASP A 40 6.92 -3.78 10.16
N TYR A 41 7.19 -3.08 9.05
CA TYR A 41 6.93 -3.59 7.71
C TYR A 41 7.63 -4.92 7.44
N GLN A 42 8.84 -5.13 7.97
CA GLN A 42 9.60 -6.35 7.73
C GLN A 42 8.93 -7.55 8.39
N ARG A 43 8.50 -7.40 9.65
CA ARG A 43 7.74 -8.43 10.37
C ARG A 43 6.39 -8.68 9.72
N TRP A 44 5.62 -7.63 9.40
CA TRP A 44 4.33 -7.77 8.73
C TRP A 44 4.50 -8.50 7.39
N ARG A 45 5.50 -8.13 6.59
CA ARG A 45 5.79 -8.77 5.32
C ARG A 45 6.15 -10.24 5.50
N GLN A 46 7.00 -10.58 6.47
CA GLN A 46 7.34 -11.98 6.76
C GLN A 46 6.09 -12.77 7.20
N GLN A 47 5.26 -12.22 8.08
CA GLN A 47 4.07 -12.92 8.59
C GLN A 47 3.02 -13.19 7.51
N HIS A 48 2.87 -12.30 6.54
CA HIS A 48 1.81 -12.39 5.53
C HIS A 48 2.30 -12.89 4.16
N PHE A 49 3.61 -12.77 3.88
CA PHE A 49 4.18 -12.98 2.55
C PHE A 49 5.60 -13.58 2.59
N ALA A 50 5.99 -14.31 3.65
CA ALA A 50 7.33 -14.92 3.78
C ALA A 50 7.74 -15.74 2.55
N ASP A 51 6.81 -16.50 1.98
CA ASP A 51 7.06 -17.37 0.83
C ASP A 51 6.87 -16.66 -0.52
N MET A 52 6.62 -15.34 -0.50
CA MET A 52 6.33 -14.55 -1.70
C MET A 52 7.37 -13.45 -1.91
N SER A 53 7.95 -13.44 -3.10
CA SER A 53 8.71 -12.30 -3.62
C SER A 53 7.83 -11.05 -3.71
N LEU A 54 8.45 -9.86 -3.71
CA LEU A 54 7.72 -8.59 -3.84
C LEU A 54 6.84 -8.56 -5.10
N ALA A 55 7.30 -9.13 -6.20
CA ALA A 55 6.55 -9.23 -7.44
C ALA A 55 5.27 -10.06 -7.29
N GLU A 56 5.33 -11.17 -6.54
CA GLU A 56 4.17 -12.04 -6.29
C GLU A 56 3.14 -11.35 -5.38
N VAL A 57 3.60 -10.64 -4.35
CA VAL A 57 2.72 -9.85 -3.48
C VAL A 57 1.95 -8.79 -4.27
N LEU A 58 2.64 -8.03 -5.12
CA LEU A 58 2.02 -7.00 -5.95
C LEU A 58 1.02 -7.60 -6.96
N THR A 59 1.38 -8.74 -7.58
CA THR A 59 0.49 -9.45 -8.50
C THR A 59 -0.78 -9.92 -7.80
N GLN A 60 -0.66 -10.45 -6.58
CA GLN A 60 -1.81 -10.93 -5.82
C GLN A 60 -2.71 -9.77 -5.34
N ALA A 61 -2.13 -8.67 -4.88
CA ALA A 61 -2.87 -7.47 -4.52
C ALA A 61 -3.69 -6.93 -5.72
N GLN A 62 -3.08 -6.87 -6.91
CA GLN A 62 -3.78 -6.47 -8.14
C GLN A 62 -4.94 -7.41 -8.51
N ARG A 63 -4.81 -8.72 -8.25
CA ARG A 63 -5.90 -9.68 -8.45
C ARG A 63 -7.05 -9.49 -7.46
N MET A 64 -6.74 -9.18 -6.20
CA MET A 64 -7.74 -8.95 -5.15
C MET A 64 -8.45 -7.59 -5.29
N SER A 65 -7.76 -6.58 -5.83
CA SER A 65 -8.32 -5.25 -6.09
C SER A 65 -9.21 -5.18 -7.35
N ARG A 66 -9.22 -6.22 -8.20
CA ARG A 66 -10.19 -6.31 -9.29
C ARG A 66 -11.53 -6.78 -8.72
N PRO A 67 -12.59 -5.96 -8.75
CA PRO A 67 -13.90 -6.40 -8.27
C PRO A 67 -14.37 -7.57 -9.12
N SER A 68 -15.01 -8.53 -8.46
CA SER A 68 -15.69 -9.68 -9.04
C SER A 68 -16.73 -9.24 -10.09
N GLN A 69 -16.31 -8.98 -11.32
CA GLN A 69 -17.21 -8.78 -12.47
C GLN A 69 -17.14 -9.98 -13.41
N GLN A 70 -17.23 -11.21 -12.91
CA GLN A 70 -17.57 -12.38 -13.74
C GLN A 70 -18.24 -13.44 -12.85
N GLN A 71 -19.50 -13.20 -12.48
CA GLN A 71 -20.39 -14.27 -12.04
C GLN A 71 -21.87 -13.86 -12.15
N GLU A 72 -22.32 -13.50 -13.35
CA GLU A 72 -23.72 -13.67 -13.73
C GLU A 72 -23.74 -14.33 -15.12
N LEU A 73 -24.27 -15.56 -15.13
CA LEU A 73 -24.55 -16.43 -16.28
C LEU A 73 -25.82 -15.95 -16.99
#